data_AF-A0A2P7MQR2-F1
#
_entry.id   AF-A0A2P7MQR2-F1
#
_cell.length_a   1.000
_cell.length_b   1.000
_cell.length_c   1.000
_cell.angle_alpha   90.00
_cell.angle_beta   90.00
_cell.angle_gamma   90.00
#
_symmetry.space_group_name_H-M   'P 1'
#
loop_
_entity.id
_entity.type
_entity.pdbx_description
1 polymer ?
#
loop_
_entity_poly.entity_id
_entity_poly.type
_entity_poly.pdbx_seq_one_letter_code
_entity_poly.pdbx_strand_id
1 'polypeptide(L)'
;MTSADVPSLFEQAMQRYQEGAAPAELIDSFIAITEQSPNQSAGWTCLAWLQLLDEQPQAALRSAKTAVRLNPQDPQARINLSLAMLETGAKGVREHVEIVQRVMAMAPEMTGDLQKSIADGLVRKPGWKAMEKLKAWLAG
;
A
#
# COMPACT_ATOMS: atom_id res chain seq x y z
N MET A 1 38.55 0.84 -6.82
CA MET A 1 37.56 0.01 -7.52
C MET A 1 36.29 0.07 -6.69
N THR A 2 35.34 0.91 -7.11
CA THR A 2 34.08 1.10 -6.39
C THR A 2 33.26 -0.18 -6.50
N SER A 3 32.94 -0.79 -5.37
CA SER A 3 31.85 -1.76 -5.26
C SER A 3 30.64 -1.16 -5.97
N ALA A 4 30.21 -1.73 -7.08
CA ALA A 4 28.90 -1.40 -7.63
C ALA A 4 27.90 -1.93 -6.62
N ASP A 5 27.25 -1.04 -5.87
CA ASP A 5 26.19 -1.41 -4.93
C ASP A 5 25.11 -2.15 -5.71
N VAL A 6 25.02 -3.47 -5.49
CA VAL A 6 23.95 -4.29 -6.04
C VAL A 6 22.68 -3.84 -5.33
N PRO A 7 21.67 -3.30 -6.04
CA PRO A 7 20.45 -2.83 -5.41
C PRO A 7 19.79 -3.99 -4.66
N SER A 8 19.25 -3.72 -3.48
CA SER A 8 18.49 -4.70 -2.71
C SER A 8 17.30 -5.21 -3.53
N LEU A 9 16.79 -6.40 -3.19
CA LEU A 9 15.58 -6.94 -3.84
C LEU A 9 14.40 -5.95 -3.75
N PHE A 10 14.31 -5.21 -2.65
CA PHE A 10 13.31 -4.16 -2.46
C PHE A 10 13.46 -3.03 -3.47
N GLU A 11 14.68 -2.49 -3.63
CA GLU A 11 14.95 -1.41 -4.59
C GLU A 11 14.68 -1.84 -6.02
N GLN A 12 15.07 -3.06 -6.41
CA GLN A 12 14.79 -3.60 -7.74
C GLN A 12 13.29 -3.74 -8.00
N ALA A 13 12.53 -4.28 -7.04
CA ALA A 13 11.09 -4.44 -7.17
C ALA A 13 10.37 -3.09 -7.23
N MET A 14 10.81 -2.10 -6.44
CA MET A 14 10.29 -0.73 -6.48
C MET A 14 10.61 -0.03 -7.80
N GLN A 15 11.82 -0.21 -8.34
CA GLN A 15 12.19 0.34 -9.65
C GLN A 15 11.28 -0.24 -10.75
N ARG A 16 11.09 -1.56 -10.78
CA ARG A 16 10.18 -2.19 -11.76
C ARG A 16 8.75 -1.69 -11.61
N TYR A 17 8.28 -1.46 -10.39
CA TYR A 17 6.97 -0.84 -10.16
C TYR A 17 6.88 0.55 -10.80
N GLN A 18 7.90 1.39 -10.59
CA GLN A 18 7.98 2.74 -11.16
C GLN A 18 8.07 2.73 -12.69
N GLU A 19 8.75 1.74 -13.28
CA GLU A 19 8.82 1.51 -14.73
C GLU A 19 7.51 1.00 -15.34
N GLY A 20 6.51 0.71 -14.52
CA GLY A 20 5.16 0.34 -14.97
C GLY A 20 4.95 -1.16 -15.12
N ALA A 21 5.80 -2.00 -14.52
CA ALA A 21 5.57 -3.45 -14.48
C ALA A 21 4.18 -3.77 -13.89
N ALA A 22 3.54 -4.82 -14.40
CA ALA A 22 2.22 -5.21 -13.93
C ALA A 22 2.29 -5.67 -12.46
N PRO A 23 1.27 -5.37 -11.64
CA PRO A 23 1.26 -5.77 -10.23
C PRO A 23 1.53 -7.26 -10.01
N ALA A 24 0.92 -8.13 -10.82
CA ALA A 24 1.09 -9.58 -10.79
C ALA A 24 2.58 -10.01 -10.88
N GLU A 25 3.39 -9.33 -11.69
CA GLU A 25 4.81 -9.68 -11.90
C GLU A 25 5.70 -9.36 -10.69
N LEU A 26 5.20 -8.55 -9.76
CA LEU A 26 5.95 -8.05 -8.61
C LEU A 26 5.57 -8.75 -7.31
N ILE A 27 4.40 -9.41 -7.26
CA ILE A 27 3.88 -10.04 -6.05
C ILE A 27 4.88 -11.04 -5.47
N ASP A 28 5.43 -11.94 -6.29
CA ASP A 28 6.38 -12.96 -5.81
C ASP A 28 7.68 -12.32 -5.26
N SER A 29 8.12 -11.22 -5.86
CA SER A 29 9.28 -10.46 -5.35
C SER A 29 8.97 -9.86 -3.98
N PHE A 30 7.78 -9.28 -3.79
CA PHE A 30 7.36 -8.73 -2.51
C PHE A 30 7.04 -9.79 -1.45
N ILE A 31 6.60 -11.00 -1.84
CA ILE A 31 6.53 -12.15 -0.94
C ILE A 31 7.93 -12.49 -0.44
N ALA A 32 8.91 -12.68 -1.33
CA ALA A 32 10.29 -12.99 -0.95
C ALA A 32 10.94 -11.89 -0.08
N ILE A 33 10.61 -10.61 -0.32
CA ILE A 33 11.01 -9.49 0.55
C ILE A 33 10.44 -9.66 1.96
N THR A 34 9.14 -9.97 2.07
CA THR A 34 8.50 -10.16 3.38
C THR A 34 9.02 -11.41 4.11
N GLU A 35 9.43 -12.44 3.39
CA GLU A 35 10.05 -13.63 3.98
C GLU A 35 11.47 -13.38 4.48
N GLN A 36 12.27 -12.60 3.74
CA GLN A 36 13.61 -12.18 4.15
C GLN A 36 13.60 -11.19 5.31
N SER A 37 12.52 -10.42 5.44
CA SER A 37 12.41 -9.32 6.40
C SER A 37 10.99 -9.22 6.99
N PRO A 38 10.53 -10.24 7.73
CA PRO A 38 9.13 -10.34 8.18
C PRO A 38 8.71 -9.26 9.16
N ASN A 39 9.68 -8.62 9.85
CA ASN A 39 9.42 -7.54 10.79
C ASN A 39 9.53 -6.14 10.16
N GLN A 40 9.83 -6.04 8.85
CA GLN A 40 9.88 -4.76 8.16
C GLN A 40 8.52 -4.44 7.51
N SER A 41 7.83 -3.42 8.01
CA SER A 41 6.48 -3.04 7.53
C SER A 41 6.44 -2.70 6.05
N ALA A 42 7.48 -2.07 5.51
CA ALA A 42 7.47 -1.55 4.13
C ALA A 42 7.17 -2.63 3.08
N GLY A 43 7.78 -3.82 3.22
CA GLY A 43 7.51 -4.95 2.33
C GLY A 43 6.04 -5.39 2.36
N TRP A 44 5.44 -5.44 3.55
CA TRP A 44 4.03 -5.76 3.72
C TRP A 44 3.10 -4.67 3.19
N THR A 45 3.45 -3.38 3.35
CA THR A 45 2.69 -2.25 2.80
C THR A 45 2.64 -2.36 1.27
N CYS A 46 3.78 -2.57 0.62
CA CYS A 46 3.88 -2.74 -0.83
C CYS A 46 3.18 -4.02 -1.32
N LEU A 47 3.35 -5.14 -0.63
CA LEU A 47 2.68 -6.40 -0.99
C LEU A 47 1.15 -6.25 -0.95
N ALA A 48 0.62 -5.61 0.10
CA ALA A 48 -0.81 -5.33 0.20
C ALA A 48 -1.31 -4.46 -0.95
N TRP A 49 -0.54 -3.45 -1.33
CA TRP A 49 -0.86 -2.58 -2.46
C TRP A 49 -0.95 -3.34 -3.78
N LEU A 50 0.07 -4.14 -4.09
CA LEU A 50 0.11 -4.95 -5.30
C LEU A 50 -1.05 -5.96 -5.36
N GLN A 51 -1.35 -6.61 -4.24
CA GLN A 51 -2.47 -7.53 -4.13
C GLN A 51 -3.83 -6.84 -4.34
N LEU A 52 -4.00 -5.56 -3.96
CA LEU A 52 -5.24 -4.83 -4.23
C LEU A 52 -5.40 -4.47 -5.71
N LEU A 53 -4.29 -4.06 -6.35
CA LEU A 53 -4.26 -3.77 -7.77
C LEU A 53 -4.52 -5.01 -8.61
N ASP A 54 -4.01 -6.16 -8.17
CA ASP A 54 -4.16 -7.47 -8.83
C ASP A 54 -5.43 -8.23 -8.43
N GLU A 55 -6.42 -7.56 -7.84
CA GLU A 55 -7.72 -8.15 -7.49
C GLU A 55 -7.65 -9.34 -6.50
N GLN A 56 -6.68 -9.31 -5.58
CA GLN A 56 -6.50 -10.30 -4.50
C GLN A 56 -6.83 -9.71 -3.10
N PRO A 57 -8.06 -9.23 -2.86
CA PRO A 57 -8.37 -8.44 -1.66
C PRO A 57 -8.26 -9.23 -0.34
N GLN A 58 -8.47 -10.55 -0.36
CA GLN A 58 -8.31 -11.39 0.83
C GLN A 58 -6.83 -11.55 1.23
N ALA A 59 -5.92 -11.64 0.24
CA ALA A 59 -4.49 -11.65 0.50
C ALA A 59 -4.03 -10.27 0.99
N ALA A 60 -4.47 -9.21 0.31
CA ALA A 60 -4.19 -7.83 0.69
C ALA A 60 -4.61 -7.53 2.14
N LEU A 61 -5.77 -8.03 2.58
CA LEU A 61 -6.25 -7.84 3.95
C LEU A 61 -5.28 -8.42 4.98
N ARG A 62 -4.68 -9.59 4.72
CA ARG A 62 -3.70 -10.20 5.62
C ARG A 62 -2.41 -9.40 5.62
N SER A 63 -1.89 -9.05 4.45
CA SER A 63 -0.65 -8.27 4.29
C SER A 63 -0.79 -6.88 4.94
N ALA A 64 -1.89 -6.18 4.72
CA ALA A 64 -2.13 -4.86 5.28
C ALA A 64 -2.31 -4.88 6.80
N LYS A 65 -2.97 -5.92 7.35
CA LYS A 65 -3.04 -6.11 8.81
C LYS A 65 -1.64 -6.29 9.41
N THR A 66 -0.79 -7.06 8.76
CA THR A 66 0.60 -7.23 9.20
C THR A 66 1.37 -5.91 9.12
N ALA A 67 1.25 -5.15 8.02
CA ALA A 67 1.87 -3.84 7.87
C ALA A 67 1.45 -2.87 9.00
N VAL A 68 0.14 -2.69 9.22
CA VAL A 68 -0.36 -1.80 10.28
C VAL A 68 0.03 -2.28 11.68
N ARG A 69 0.14 -3.60 11.91
CA ARG A 69 0.64 -4.13 13.19
C ARG A 69 2.11 -3.80 13.42
N LEU A 70 2.94 -3.89 12.39
CA LEU A 70 4.38 -3.62 12.47
C LEU A 70 4.69 -2.12 12.55
N ASN A 71 3.96 -1.31 11.78
CA ASN A 71 4.04 0.14 11.85
C ASN A 71 2.64 0.77 11.96
N PRO A 72 2.13 0.94 13.19
CA PRO A 72 0.87 1.62 13.44
C PRO A 72 0.94 3.13 13.22
N GLN A 73 1.96 3.71 12.59
CA GLN A 73 1.95 5.13 12.22
C GLN A 73 1.97 5.33 10.71
N ASP A 74 2.16 4.27 9.92
CA ASP A 74 2.15 4.32 8.46
C ASP A 74 0.72 4.64 7.94
N PRO A 75 0.50 5.82 7.32
CA PRO A 75 -0.80 6.16 6.75
C PRO A 75 -1.08 5.38 5.45
N GLN A 76 -0.05 5.01 4.67
CA GLN A 76 -0.22 4.22 3.45
C GLN A 76 -0.65 2.78 3.78
N ALA A 77 -0.06 2.17 4.81
CA ALA A 77 -0.51 0.86 5.30
C ALA A 77 -1.99 0.88 5.72
N ARG A 78 -2.45 1.98 6.36
CA ARG A 78 -3.85 2.16 6.73
C ARG A 78 -4.78 2.36 5.56
N ILE A 79 -4.34 3.09 4.53
CA ILE A 79 -5.09 3.19 3.26
C ILE A 79 -5.25 1.80 2.67
N ASN A 80 -4.17 1.02 2.57
CA ASN A 80 -4.22 -0.33 2.01
C ASN A 80 -5.12 -1.26 2.84
N LEU A 81 -5.07 -1.16 4.17
CA LEU A 81 -5.97 -1.90 5.05
C LEU A 81 -7.43 -1.49 4.85
N SER A 82 -7.71 -0.19 4.79
CA SER A 82 -9.06 0.33 4.56
C SER A 82 -9.63 -0.15 3.22
N LEU A 83 -8.83 -0.13 2.16
CA LEU A 83 -9.21 -0.65 0.84
C LEU A 83 -9.49 -2.15 0.90
N ALA A 84 -8.59 -2.95 1.48
CA ALA A 84 -8.77 -4.39 1.60
C ALA A 84 -10.03 -4.73 2.41
N MET A 85 -10.33 -3.95 3.46
CA MET A 85 -11.54 -4.13 4.25
C MET A 85 -12.80 -3.77 3.45
N LEU A 86 -12.78 -2.70 2.65
CA LEU A 86 -13.89 -2.34 1.78
C LEU A 86 -14.17 -3.43 0.72
N GLU A 87 -13.10 -3.94 0.08
CA GLU A 87 -13.19 -4.98 -0.95
C GLU A 87 -13.66 -6.34 -0.40
N THR A 88 -13.34 -6.65 0.86
CA THR A 88 -13.74 -7.90 1.52
C THR A 88 -15.01 -7.79 2.38
N GLY A 89 -15.58 -6.59 2.51
CA GLY A 89 -16.73 -6.33 3.38
C GLY A 89 -16.41 -6.40 4.89
N ALA A 90 -15.14 -6.29 5.27
CA ALA A 90 -14.73 -6.29 6.68
C ALA A 90 -15.14 -4.98 7.39
N LYS A 91 -15.44 -5.10 8.68
CA LYS A 91 -15.89 -3.99 9.54
C LYS A 91 -14.70 -3.26 10.17
N GLY A 92 -14.91 -2.00 10.56
CA GLY A 92 -13.91 -1.20 11.29
C GLY A 92 -13.13 -0.19 10.44
N VAL A 93 -13.50 0.00 9.16
CA VAL A 93 -12.78 0.88 8.23
C VAL A 93 -12.67 2.32 8.75
N ARG A 94 -13.71 2.80 9.46
CA ARG A 94 -13.80 4.19 9.95
C ARG A 94 -12.60 4.61 10.80
N GLU A 95 -12.14 3.75 11.72
CA GLU A 95 -11.02 4.08 12.60
C GLU A 95 -9.74 4.35 11.80
N HIS A 96 -9.46 3.54 10.77
CA HIS A 96 -8.30 3.72 9.92
C HIS A 96 -8.38 5.00 9.10
N VAL A 97 -9.55 5.30 8.56
CA VAL A 97 -9.81 6.55 7.80
C VAL A 97 -9.59 7.78 8.67
N GLU A 98 -10.15 7.80 9.88
CA GLU A 98 -10.01 8.94 10.81
C GLU A 98 -8.54 9.19 11.19
N ILE A 99 -7.74 8.14 11.33
CA ILE A 99 -6.30 8.29 11.59
C ILE A 99 -5.60 8.90 10.38
N VAL A 100 -5.89 8.42 9.15
CA VAL A 100 -5.28 8.97 7.94
C VAL A 100 -5.67 10.43 7.74
N GLN A 101 -6.93 10.82 7.99
CA GLN A 101 -7.37 12.22 7.96
C GLN A 101 -6.58 13.10 8.94
N ARG A 102 -6.33 12.62 10.17
CA ARG A 102 -5.49 13.34 11.14
C ARG A 102 -4.05 13.50 10.65
N VAL A 103 -3.46 12.46 10.06
CA VAL A 103 -2.12 12.56 9.47
C VAL A 103 -2.10 13.61 8.36
N MET A 104 -3.09 13.60 7.47
CA MET A 104 -3.17 14.58 6.39
C MET A 104 -3.32 16.02 6.91
N ALA A 105 -4.05 16.22 8.00
CA ALA A 105 -4.21 17.54 8.63
C ALA A 105 -2.94 18.01 9.38
N MET A 106 -2.19 17.09 9.99
CA MET A 106 -1.02 17.41 10.82
C MET A 106 0.30 17.45 10.03
N ALA A 107 0.40 16.71 8.93
CA ALA A 107 1.58 16.59 8.08
C ALA A 107 1.20 16.81 6.60
N PRO A 108 0.99 18.07 6.17
CA PRO A 108 0.65 18.40 4.78
C PRO A 108 1.68 17.89 3.76
N GLU A 109 2.94 17.75 4.15
CA GLU A 109 4.01 17.18 3.34
C GLU A 109 3.74 15.71 2.98
N MET A 110 3.17 14.93 3.90
CA MET A 110 2.81 13.53 3.64
C MET A 110 1.53 13.42 2.80
N THR A 111 0.64 14.42 2.87
CA THR A 111 -0.61 14.45 2.11
C THR A 111 -0.37 14.32 0.60
N GLY A 112 0.66 14.98 0.08
CA GLY A 112 1.00 14.91 -1.33
C GLY A 112 1.33 13.50 -1.80
N ASP A 113 2.10 12.74 -1.01
CA ASP A 113 2.47 11.37 -1.37
C ASP A 113 1.29 10.40 -1.25
N LEU A 114 0.43 10.57 -0.24
CA LEU A 114 -0.81 9.80 -0.13
C LEU A 114 -1.75 10.05 -1.30
N GLN A 115 -1.89 11.31 -1.73
CA GLN A 115 -2.68 11.68 -2.90
C GLN A 115 -2.11 11.09 -4.20
N LYS A 116 -0.77 11.06 -4.35
CA LYS A 116 -0.11 10.39 -5.47
C LYS A 116 -0.39 8.89 -5.48
N SER A 117 -0.29 8.21 -4.34
CA SER A 117 -0.61 6.77 -4.26
C SER A 117 -2.07 6.48 -4.64
N ILE A 118 -3.01 7.30 -4.16
CA ILE A 118 -4.43 7.18 -4.54
C ILE A 118 -4.62 7.39 -6.04
N ALA A 119 -3.97 8.41 -6.62
CA ALA A 119 -4.05 8.69 -8.05
C ALA A 119 -3.44 7.57 -8.90
N ASP A 120 -2.26 7.08 -8.53
CA ASP A 120 -1.60 5.95 -9.19
C ASP A 120 -2.47 4.69 -9.14
N GLY A 121 -3.11 4.41 -8.00
CA GLY A 121 -4.05 3.30 -7.88
C GLY A 121 -5.24 3.40 -8.83
N LEU A 122 -5.82 4.59 -9.01
CA LEU A 122 -6.92 4.84 -9.96
C LEU A 122 -6.47 4.77 -11.42
N VAL A 123 -5.22 5.13 -11.72
CA VAL A 123 -4.63 4.97 -13.06
C VAL A 123 -4.42 3.50 -13.39
N ARG A 124 -3.86 2.73 -12.46
CA ARG A 124 -3.55 1.30 -12.65
C ARG A 124 -4.77 0.40 -12.59
N LYS A 125 -5.78 0.79 -11.81
CA LYS A 125 -7.06 0.09 -11.69
C LYS A 125 -8.23 1.07 -11.91
N PRO A 126 -8.56 1.40 -13.17
CA PRO A 126 -9.69 2.27 -13.47
C PRO A 126 -11.02 1.71 -12.93
N GLY A 127 -11.89 2.58 -12.42
CA GLY A 127 -13.19 2.17 -11.87
C GLY A 127 -13.10 1.47 -10.51
N TRP A 128 -11.99 1.61 -9.79
CA TRP A 128 -11.82 1.06 -8.45
C TRP A 128 -12.73 1.75 -7.41
N LYS A 129 -13.97 1.29 -7.31
CA LYS A 129 -15.03 1.88 -6.46
C LYS A 129 -14.62 2.04 -4.99
N ALA A 130 -13.88 1.07 -4.41
CA ALA A 130 -13.41 1.17 -3.04
C ALA A 130 -12.40 2.32 -2.87
N MET A 131 -11.52 2.54 -3.84
CA MET A 131 -10.58 3.65 -3.86
C MET A 131 -11.29 5.00 -4.01
N GLU A 132 -12.26 5.11 -4.92
CA GLU A 132 -13.06 6.34 -5.08
C GLU A 132 -13.81 6.70 -3.80
N LYS A 133 -14.41 5.70 -3.16
CA LYS A 133 -15.10 5.86 -1.87
C LYS A 133 -14.15 6.28 -0.76
N LEU A 134 -12.98 5.65 -0.66
CA LEU A 134 -11.96 6.02 0.33
C LEU A 134 -11.44 7.44 0.09
N LYS A 135 -11.16 7.80 -1.16
CA LYS A 135 -10.74 9.16 -1.55
C LYS A 135 -11.79 10.21 -1.12
N ALA A 136 -13.07 9.93 -1.34
CA ALA A 136 -14.15 10.83 -0.90
C ALA A 136 -14.20 10.98 0.62
N TRP A 137 -13.98 9.89 1.37
CA TRP A 137 -13.91 9.96 2.83
C TRP A 137 -12.71 10.73 3.36
N LEU A 138 -11.56 10.63 2.69
CA LEU A 138 -10.35 11.36 3.08
C LEU A 138 -10.40 12.86 2.75
N ALA A 139 -11.30 13.28 1.85
CA ALA A 139 -11.50 14.68 1.49
C ALA A 139 -12.52 15.42 2.37
N GLY A 140 -13.23 14.69 3.24
CA GLY A 140 -14.24 15.23 4.15
C GLY A 140 -13.69 15.72 5.48
#